data_AF-A0A3R6D599-F1
#
_entry.id   AF-A0A3R6D599-F1
#
_cell.length_a   1.000
_cell.length_b   1.000
_cell.length_c   1.000
_cell.angle_alpha   90.00
_cell.angle_beta   90.00
_cell.angle_gamma   90.00
#
_symmetry.space_group_name_H-M   'P 1'
#
loop_
_entity.id
_entity.type
_entity.pdbx_description
1 polymer ?
#
loop_
_entity_poly.entity_id
_entity_poly.type
_entity_poly.pdbx_seq_one_letter_code
_entity_poly.pdbx_strand_id
1 'polypeptide(L)'
;MEKADALLVSQKVGYEDAWDLRNAGDALESGSKGGTSTVQKVLTDNPFDEAGNLKPNIKYQTGEFKYNYETDANGRISNWNTDNLQLTERDGRLNYNSDSLGKIEGDHAGHIAGDRFGGSPELDNIVSQSQNVNLSQYKKIENQWAKAISEGKEVTVNIDIKYDGDGFRPIEFNVEYTIDGDFFSQSILN
;
A
#
# COMPACT_ATOMS: atom_id res chain seq x y z
N MET A 1 37.01 -32.47 24.53
CA MET A 1 35.88 -32.60 23.58
C MET A 1 34.90 -31.52 23.98
N GLU A 2 35.14 -30.30 23.49
CA GLU A 2 34.48 -29.08 23.94
C GLU A 2 33.35 -28.79 22.96
N LYS A 3 32.14 -28.62 23.48
CA LYS A 3 30.95 -28.32 22.69
C LYS A 3 30.99 -26.84 22.32
N ALA A 4 31.01 -26.54 21.02
CA ALA A 4 30.79 -25.18 20.54
C ALA A 4 29.29 -24.95 20.42
N ASP A 5 28.75 -24.12 21.31
CA ASP A 5 27.42 -23.53 21.17
C ASP A 5 27.46 -22.51 20.01
N ALA A 6 26.67 -22.77 18.97
CA ALA A 6 26.46 -21.82 17.89
C ALA A 6 25.41 -20.79 18.35
N LEU A 7 25.88 -19.57 18.67
CA LEU A 7 25.03 -18.41 18.90
C LEU A 7 24.38 -18.02 17.56
N LEU A 8 23.10 -18.33 17.38
CA LEU A 8 22.32 -17.83 16.24
C LEU A 8 22.06 -16.34 16.49
N VAL A 9 22.93 -15.48 15.94
CA VAL A 9 22.68 -14.04 15.88
C VAL A 9 21.57 -13.81 14.86
N SER A 10 20.34 -13.61 15.35
CA SER A 10 19.25 -13.04 14.55
C SER A 10 19.64 -11.61 14.21
N GLN A 11 20.19 -11.43 13.01
CA GLN A 11 20.41 -10.13 12.43
C GLN A 11 19.02 -9.58 12.07
N LYS A 12 18.49 -8.70 12.92
CA LYS A 12 17.32 -7.88 12.57
C LYS A 12 17.70 -7.07 11.33
N VAL A 13 17.24 -7.53 10.17
CA VAL A 13 17.25 -6.78 8.92
C VAL A 13 16.48 -5.49 9.19
N GLY A 14 17.08 -4.34 8.84
CA GLY A 14 16.46 -3.04 9.06
C GLY A 14 15.18 -2.92 8.23
N TYR A 15 14.18 -2.23 8.76
CA TYR A 15 12.89 -1.96 8.09
C TYR A 15 13.08 -1.30 6.70
N GLU A 16 14.18 -0.58 6.49
CA GLU A 16 14.52 0.07 5.22
C GLU A 16 14.91 -0.94 4.13
N ASP A 17 15.56 -2.05 4.47
CA ASP A 17 16.00 -3.06 3.51
C ASP A 17 14.81 -3.90 2.99
N ALA A 18 13.80 -4.16 3.82
CA ALA A 18 12.66 -5.01 3.45
C ALA A 18 11.74 -4.34 2.40
N TRP A 19 11.63 -3.02 2.44
CA TRP A 19 10.78 -2.26 1.50
C TRP A 19 11.34 -2.25 0.08
N ASP A 20 12.66 -2.10 -0.09
CA ASP A 20 13.30 -2.13 -1.40
C ASP A 20 13.42 -3.56 -1.97
N LEU A 21 13.56 -4.58 -1.12
CA LEU A 21 13.69 -5.97 -1.56
C LEU A 21 12.39 -6.58 -2.12
N ARG A 22 11.21 -6.08 -1.72
CA ARG A 22 9.93 -6.55 -2.30
C ARG A 22 9.65 -6.00 -3.69
N ASN A 23 10.03 -4.75 -3.95
CA ASN A 23 9.90 -4.15 -5.27
C ASN A 23 10.91 -4.72 -6.29
N ALA A 24 11.93 -5.46 -5.84
CA ALA A 24 12.88 -6.15 -6.72
C ALA A 24 12.27 -7.40 -7.41
N GLY A 25 11.05 -7.82 -7.02
CA GLY A 25 10.34 -8.95 -7.62
C GLY A 25 9.97 -8.77 -9.10
N ASP A 26 9.90 -7.52 -9.59
CA ASP A 26 9.65 -7.20 -11.00
C ASP A 26 10.82 -7.52 -11.94
N ALA A 27 11.97 -7.99 -11.42
CA ALA A 27 13.17 -8.24 -12.21
C ALA A 27 13.26 -9.62 -12.87
N LEU A 28 12.27 -10.51 -12.71
CA LEU A 28 12.36 -11.87 -13.25
C LEU A 28 11.10 -12.32 -13.99
N GLU A 29 10.78 -11.67 -15.12
CA GLU A 29 10.25 -12.44 -16.26
C GLU A 29 10.44 -11.77 -17.63
N SER A 30 11.03 -12.55 -18.53
CA SER A 30 11.18 -12.38 -19.97
C SER A 30 12.15 -11.30 -20.49
N GLY A 31 13.23 -11.79 -21.11
CA GLY A 31 14.27 -10.97 -21.71
C GLY A 31 13.75 -10.06 -22.82
N SER A 32 13.99 -8.76 -22.64
CA SER A 32 14.23 -7.84 -23.75
C SER A 32 15.14 -6.72 -23.28
N LYS A 33 16.15 -6.40 -24.08
CA LYS A 33 17.15 -5.37 -23.81
C LYS A 33 16.48 -3.98 -23.89
N GLY A 34 16.14 -3.42 -22.74
CA GLY A 34 15.82 -2.00 -22.57
C GLY A 34 16.15 -1.64 -21.13
N GLY A 35 17.13 -0.76 -20.92
CA GLY A 35 17.54 -0.35 -19.58
C GLY A 35 16.39 0.33 -18.86
N THR A 36 15.76 -0.35 -17.91
CA THR A 36 14.90 0.25 -16.90
C THR A 36 15.81 0.91 -15.88
N SER A 37 16.08 2.20 -16.07
CA SER A 37 16.54 3.05 -14.98
C SER A 37 15.43 3.06 -13.92
N THR A 38 15.53 2.19 -12.92
CA THR A 38 14.70 2.28 -11.71
C THR A 38 14.95 3.66 -11.11
N VAL A 39 13.97 4.55 -11.24
CA VAL A 39 14.02 5.86 -10.59
C VAL A 39 14.10 5.59 -9.09
N GLN A 40 15.24 5.92 -8.47
CA GLN A 40 15.37 5.82 -7.01
C GLN A 40 14.42 6.83 -6.37
N LYS A 41 13.36 6.33 -5.73
CA LYS A 41 12.39 7.17 -5.01
C LYS A 41 12.97 7.55 -3.66
N VAL A 42 12.82 8.82 -3.28
CA VAL A 42 13.34 9.35 -2.01
C VAL A 42 12.25 9.30 -0.95
N LEU A 43 12.59 8.80 0.25
CA LEU A 43 11.71 8.87 1.41
C LEU A 43 11.52 10.33 1.83
N THR A 44 10.26 10.76 1.91
CA THR A 44 9.86 12.15 2.12
C THR A 44 8.84 12.24 3.25
N ASP A 45 9.12 13.06 4.26
CA ASP A 45 8.25 13.22 5.44
C ASP A 45 6.92 13.89 5.10
N ASN A 46 6.95 14.98 4.31
CA ASN A 46 5.75 15.65 3.83
C ASN A 46 5.53 15.31 2.35
N PRO A 47 4.54 14.46 2.03
CA PRO A 47 4.32 14.03 0.65
C PRO A 47 3.66 15.12 -0.21
N PHE A 48 3.16 16.20 0.37
CA PHE A 48 2.44 17.25 -0.34
C PHE A 48 3.34 18.40 -0.81
N ASP A 49 3.04 18.96 -1.97
CA ASP A 49 3.56 20.23 -2.47
C ASP A 49 2.79 21.45 -1.92
N GLU A 50 3.18 22.65 -2.32
CA GLU A 50 2.53 23.90 -1.87
C GLU A 50 1.07 24.03 -2.33
N ALA A 51 0.68 23.30 -3.37
CA ALA A 51 -0.68 23.27 -3.89
C ALA A 51 -1.54 22.15 -3.27
N GLY A 52 -0.98 21.34 -2.37
CA GLY A 52 -1.65 20.23 -1.72
C GLY A 52 -1.72 18.95 -2.57
N ASN A 53 -0.95 18.86 -3.66
CA ASN A 53 -0.84 17.64 -4.46
C ASN A 53 0.29 16.75 -3.94
N LEU A 54 0.18 15.44 -4.16
CA LEU A 54 1.26 14.53 -3.86
C LEU A 54 2.44 14.76 -4.81
N LYS A 55 3.65 14.79 -4.24
CA LYS A 55 4.89 14.90 -5.01
C LYS A 55 5.11 13.65 -5.87
N PRO A 56 5.70 13.77 -7.06
CA PRO A 56 5.98 12.63 -7.92
C PRO A 56 7.25 11.87 -7.50
N ASN A 57 7.30 10.57 -7.80
CA ASN A 57 8.44 9.68 -7.59
C ASN A 57 9.02 9.70 -6.16
N ILE A 58 8.16 9.77 -5.14
CA ILE A 58 8.57 9.71 -3.75
C ILE A 58 8.08 8.44 -3.06
N LYS A 59 8.73 8.20 -1.93
CA LYS A 59 8.35 7.24 -0.90
C LYS A 59 7.88 8.04 0.31
N TYR A 60 6.83 7.62 1.00
CA TYR A 60 6.37 8.29 2.22
C TYR A 60 5.67 7.30 3.15
N GLN A 61 5.49 7.73 4.40
CA GLN A 61 4.74 6.99 5.40
C GLN A 61 3.60 7.82 5.95
N THR A 62 2.40 7.25 5.99
CA THR A 62 1.21 7.93 6.51
C THR A 62 0.29 6.98 7.27
N GLY A 63 -0.75 7.56 7.86
CA GLY A 63 -1.66 6.88 8.77
C GLY A 63 -1.09 6.73 10.18
N GLU A 64 -1.92 6.16 11.05
CA GLU A 64 -1.67 5.93 12.47
C GLU A 64 -0.45 5.03 12.69
N PHE A 65 -0.30 4.00 11.87
CA PHE A 65 0.75 2.98 11.99
C PHE A 65 1.90 3.16 11.00
N LYS A 66 2.00 4.31 10.32
CA LYS A 66 3.10 4.64 9.38
C LYS A 66 3.30 3.60 8.29
N TYR A 67 2.22 3.24 7.60
CA TYR A 67 2.31 2.36 6.44
C TYR A 67 3.05 3.03 5.29
N ASN A 68 3.66 2.20 4.44
CA ASN A 68 4.51 2.66 3.35
C ASN A 68 3.68 2.93 2.10
N TYR A 69 4.00 4.01 1.40
CA TYR A 69 3.37 4.39 0.15
C TYR A 69 4.41 4.89 -0.85
N GLU A 70 4.08 4.79 -2.13
CA GLU A 70 4.88 5.35 -3.19
C GLU A 70 4.03 6.10 -4.21
N THR A 71 4.58 7.18 -4.75
CA THR A 71 3.99 7.85 -5.91
C THR A 71 4.71 7.52 -7.21
N ASP A 72 3.99 7.62 -8.33
CA ASP A 72 4.57 7.58 -9.66
C ASP A 72 5.03 8.97 -10.15
N ALA A 73 5.44 9.05 -11.42
CA ALA A 73 5.93 10.28 -12.04
C ALA A 73 4.87 11.40 -12.15
N ASN A 74 3.58 11.07 -12.02
CA ASN A 74 2.48 12.02 -12.09
C ASN A 74 1.98 12.41 -10.69
N GLY A 75 2.62 11.94 -9.62
CA GLY A 75 2.17 12.19 -8.25
C GLY A 75 0.93 11.38 -7.87
N ARG A 76 0.68 10.25 -8.55
CA ARG A 76 -0.42 9.34 -8.20
C ARG A 76 0.09 8.26 -7.26
N ILE A 77 -0.74 7.81 -6.32
CA ILE A 77 -0.38 6.70 -5.42
C ILE A 77 -0.24 5.43 -6.27
N SER A 78 0.97 4.91 -6.34
CA SER A 78 1.33 3.74 -7.16
C SER A 78 1.39 2.45 -6.36
N ASN A 79 1.72 2.55 -5.07
CA ASN A 79 1.84 1.40 -4.18
C ASN A 79 1.47 1.78 -2.74
N TRP A 80 0.89 0.82 -2.01
CA TRP A 80 0.78 0.83 -0.55
C TRP A 80 1.18 -0.54 0.00
N ASN A 81 2.00 -0.58 1.05
CA ASN A 81 2.37 -1.84 1.69
C ASN A 81 2.62 -1.73 3.20
N THR A 82 2.50 -2.87 3.88
CA THR A 82 2.87 -3.06 5.28
C THR A 82 3.18 -4.52 5.58
N ASP A 83 4.13 -4.74 6.50
CA ASP A 83 4.46 -6.06 7.04
C ASP A 83 3.65 -6.41 8.28
N ASN A 84 2.90 -5.45 8.80
CA ASN A 84 2.09 -5.62 9.98
C ASN A 84 0.88 -4.69 9.91
N LEU A 85 -0.18 -5.15 9.24
CA LEU A 85 -1.46 -4.45 9.22
C LEU A 85 -2.11 -4.54 10.60
N GLN A 86 -2.52 -3.40 11.15
CA GLN A 86 -3.06 -3.28 12.49
C GLN A 86 -4.47 -2.70 12.47
N LEU A 87 -5.29 -3.04 13.48
CA LEU A 87 -6.56 -2.38 13.72
C LEU A 87 -6.33 -1.15 14.61
N THR A 88 -7.00 -0.04 14.28
CA THR A 88 -7.00 1.16 15.15
C THR A 88 -7.76 0.90 16.45
N GLU A 89 -7.32 1.53 17.53
CA GLU A 89 -8.04 1.57 18.81
C GLU A 89 -9.00 2.77 18.92
N ARG A 90 -9.12 3.59 17.86
CA ARG A 90 -9.95 4.79 17.85
C ARG A 90 -11.44 4.47 18.00
N ASP A 91 -12.11 5.24 18.85
CA ASP A 91 -13.56 5.28 18.96
C ASP A 91 -14.17 6.10 17.82
N GLY A 92 -14.42 5.45 16.69
CA GLY A 92 -15.15 6.03 15.56
C GLY A 92 -14.29 6.50 14.39
N ARG A 93 -14.99 6.88 13.32
CA ARG A 93 -14.41 7.20 12.01
C ARG A 93 -14.00 8.68 11.94
N LEU A 94 -12.85 8.95 11.32
CA LEU A 94 -12.41 10.32 11.03
C LEU A 94 -13.22 10.95 9.88
N ASN A 95 -13.36 12.27 9.94
CA ASN A 95 -13.70 13.04 8.75
C ASN A 95 -12.56 12.89 7.75
N TYR A 96 -12.90 12.72 6.47
CA TYR A 96 -11.93 12.42 5.42
C TYR A 96 -12.15 13.29 4.19
N ASN A 97 -11.10 13.45 3.40
CA ASN A 97 -11.15 14.22 2.17
C ASN A 97 -11.89 13.45 1.07
N SER A 98 -13.01 13.98 0.59
CA SER A 98 -13.85 13.32 -0.41
C SER A 98 -13.51 13.69 -1.87
N ASP A 99 -12.52 14.57 -2.06
CA ASP A 99 -12.17 15.20 -3.34
C ASP A 99 -10.98 14.48 -4.00
N SER A 100 -11.10 13.15 -4.12
CA SER A 100 -10.12 12.31 -4.79
C SER A 100 -9.90 12.72 -6.25
N LEU A 101 -8.65 12.69 -6.73
CA LEU A 101 -8.30 13.01 -8.12
C LEU A 101 -8.84 11.97 -9.10
N GLY A 102 -9.37 12.43 -10.24
CA GLY A 102 -9.89 11.56 -11.31
C GLY A 102 -11.31 11.04 -11.09
N LYS A 103 -12.00 11.50 -10.05
CA LYS A 103 -13.35 11.03 -9.67
C LYS A 103 -14.37 11.29 -10.78
N ILE A 104 -15.12 10.24 -11.14
CA ILE A 104 -16.27 10.33 -12.05
C ILE A 104 -17.58 9.97 -11.32
N GLU A 105 -18.72 10.17 -11.99
CA GLU A 105 -20.01 9.74 -11.45
C GLU A 105 -20.02 8.23 -11.17
N GLY A 106 -20.46 7.85 -9.96
CA GLY A 106 -20.41 6.47 -9.49
C GLY A 106 -19.15 6.10 -8.70
N ASP A 107 -18.16 7.00 -8.61
CA ASP A 107 -16.98 6.79 -7.77
C ASP A 107 -17.17 7.33 -6.35
N HIS A 108 -16.56 6.61 -5.41
CA HIS A 108 -16.29 7.06 -4.05
C HIS A 108 -14.84 7.53 -3.92
N ALA A 109 -14.58 8.35 -2.90
CA ALA A 109 -13.23 8.57 -2.40
C ALA A 109 -12.86 7.38 -1.50
N GLY A 110 -12.26 6.36 -2.13
CA GLY A 110 -11.89 5.11 -1.50
C GLY A 110 -10.58 5.26 -0.74
N HIS A 111 -10.56 4.81 0.50
CA HIS A 111 -9.30 4.63 1.22
C HIS A 111 -8.58 3.41 0.65
N ILE A 112 -7.25 3.48 0.50
CA ILE A 112 -6.43 2.32 0.17
C ILE A 112 -6.23 1.48 1.44
N ALA A 113 -5.64 2.08 2.49
CA ALA A 113 -5.73 1.55 3.83
C ALA A 113 -7.02 2.07 4.48
N GLY A 114 -8.00 1.20 4.72
CA GLY A 114 -9.25 1.59 5.38
C GLY A 114 -9.05 2.26 6.74
N ASP A 115 -9.97 3.16 7.12
CA ASP A 115 -9.95 3.87 8.41
C ASP A 115 -9.82 2.92 9.62
N ARG A 116 -10.45 1.74 9.56
CA ARG A 116 -10.33 0.69 10.59
C ARG A 116 -8.89 0.19 10.80
N PHE A 117 -8.04 0.36 9.82
CA PHE A 117 -6.63 0.00 9.88
C PHE A 117 -5.73 1.19 10.21
N GLY A 118 -6.29 2.33 10.60
CA GLY A 118 -5.50 3.54 10.87
C GLY A 118 -5.03 4.26 9.60
N GLY A 119 -5.68 4.02 8.45
CA GLY A 119 -5.37 4.76 7.22
C GLY A 119 -5.55 6.28 7.39
N SER A 120 -4.73 7.06 6.69
CA SER A 120 -4.83 8.52 6.67
C SER A 120 -6.17 8.97 6.08
N PRO A 121 -6.83 10.00 6.66
CA PRO A 121 -8.04 10.60 6.09
C PRO A 121 -7.77 11.56 4.93
N GLU A 122 -6.50 11.81 4.60
CA GLU A 122 -6.06 12.78 3.59
C GLU A 122 -5.81 12.16 2.20
N LEU A 123 -5.52 12.99 1.21
CA LEU A 123 -5.30 12.57 -0.19
C LEU A 123 -4.10 11.64 -0.38
N ASP A 124 -3.24 11.48 0.62
CA ASP A 124 -2.09 10.57 0.63
C ASP A 124 -2.48 9.09 0.82
N ASN A 125 -3.77 8.79 1.04
CA ASN A 125 -4.31 7.44 1.18
C ASN A 125 -5.64 7.26 0.42
N ILE A 126 -6.02 8.21 -0.43
CA ILE A 126 -7.34 8.26 -1.05
C ILE A 126 -7.24 8.27 -2.57
N VAL A 127 -8.02 7.40 -3.22
CA VAL A 127 -8.14 7.32 -4.67
C VAL A 127 -9.60 7.29 -5.11
N SER A 128 -9.86 7.66 -6.36
CA SER A 128 -11.19 7.49 -6.95
C SER A 128 -11.46 6.02 -7.24
N GLN A 129 -12.43 5.46 -6.53
CA GLN A 129 -12.76 4.05 -6.59
C GLN A 129 -14.22 3.87 -6.94
N SER A 130 -14.53 3.01 -7.91
CA SER A 130 -15.93 2.68 -8.24
C SER A 130 -16.68 2.22 -7.00
N GLN A 131 -17.92 2.69 -6.85
CA GLN A 131 -18.79 2.30 -5.75
C GLN A 131 -18.89 0.76 -5.61
N ASN A 132 -18.93 0.03 -6.73
CA ASN A 132 -19.00 -1.43 -6.71
C ASN A 132 -17.74 -2.06 -6.12
N VAL A 133 -16.57 -1.54 -6.46
CA VAL A 133 -15.30 -2.00 -5.91
C VAL A 133 -15.22 -1.68 -4.42
N ASN A 134 -15.47 -0.42 -4.06
CA ASN A 134 -15.39 0.09 -2.70
C ASN A 134 -16.37 -0.62 -1.75
N LEU A 135 -17.59 -0.95 -2.22
CA LEU A 135 -18.61 -1.58 -1.38
C LEU A 135 -18.62 -3.12 -1.43
N SER A 136 -17.91 -3.73 -2.39
CA SER A 136 -17.91 -5.19 -2.59
C SER A 136 -16.53 -5.80 -2.50
N GLN A 137 -15.77 -5.89 -3.60
CA GLN A 137 -14.53 -6.69 -3.66
C GLN A 137 -13.50 -6.19 -2.65
N TYR A 138 -13.25 -4.89 -2.63
CA TYR A 138 -12.29 -4.29 -1.71
C TYR A 138 -12.74 -4.42 -0.26
N LYS A 139 -14.01 -4.15 0.03
CA LYS A 139 -14.58 -4.32 1.37
C LYS A 139 -14.49 -5.77 1.88
N LYS A 140 -14.61 -6.77 1.00
CA LYS A 140 -14.53 -8.19 1.37
C LYS A 140 -13.13 -8.57 1.83
N ILE A 141 -12.09 -8.16 1.10
CA ILE A 141 -10.70 -8.41 1.50
C ILE A 141 -10.37 -7.70 2.81
N GLU A 142 -10.79 -6.45 2.99
CA GLU A 142 -10.60 -5.72 4.25
C GLU A 142 -11.30 -6.41 5.43
N ASN A 143 -12.50 -6.95 5.23
CA ASN A 143 -13.19 -7.71 6.29
C ASN A 143 -12.45 -9.01 6.64
N GLN A 144 -11.80 -9.66 5.67
CA GLN A 144 -10.99 -10.86 5.93
C GLN A 144 -9.76 -10.51 6.75
N TRP A 145 -9.04 -9.45 6.39
CA TRP A 145 -7.88 -8.98 7.14
C TRP A 145 -8.25 -8.57 8.56
N ALA A 146 -9.31 -7.77 8.73
CA ALA A 146 -9.77 -7.35 10.05
C ALA A 146 -10.14 -8.54 10.94
N LYS A 147 -10.82 -9.54 10.37
CA LYS A 147 -11.13 -10.78 11.09
C LYS A 147 -9.86 -11.53 11.49
N ALA A 148 -8.92 -11.71 10.58
CA ALA A 148 -7.66 -12.40 10.87
C ALA A 148 -6.87 -11.70 11.99
N ILE A 149 -6.73 -10.37 11.93
CA ILE A 149 -6.06 -9.58 12.98
C ILE A 149 -6.79 -9.76 14.33
N SER A 150 -8.12 -9.74 14.34
CA SER A 150 -8.90 -9.97 15.57
C SER A 150 -8.76 -11.38 16.16
N GLU A 151 -8.37 -12.35 15.33
CA GLU A 151 -8.04 -13.73 15.75
C GLU A 151 -6.58 -13.87 16.21
N GLY A 152 -5.80 -12.78 16.21
CA GLY A 152 -4.39 -12.75 16.61
C GLY A 152 -3.42 -13.17 15.52
N LYS A 153 -3.84 -13.15 14.25
CA LYS A 153 -3.01 -13.52 13.10
C LYS A 153 -2.23 -12.34 12.56
N GLU A 154 -1.07 -12.61 12.00
CA GLU A 154 -0.24 -11.61 11.32
C GLU A 154 -0.74 -11.43 9.88
N VAL A 155 -0.88 -10.18 9.45
CA VAL A 155 -1.32 -9.82 8.10
C VAL A 155 -0.31 -8.88 7.46
N THR A 156 0.28 -9.29 6.34
CA THR A 156 1.09 -8.43 5.47
C THR A 156 0.26 -8.02 4.26
N VAL A 157 0.42 -6.82 3.73
CA VAL A 157 -0.30 -6.36 2.53
C VAL A 157 0.66 -5.62 1.60
N ASN A 158 0.50 -5.83 0.30
CA ASN A 158 1.10 -5.08 -0.79
C ASN A 158 0.01 -4.81 -1.84
N ILE A 159 -0.23 -3.55 -2.20
CA ILE A 159 -1.19 -3.18 -3.23
C ILE A 159 -0.50 -2.30 -4.27
N ASP A 160 -0.42 -2.80 -5.49
CA ASP A 160 -0.03 -2.01 -6.65
C ASP A 160 -1.26 -1.43 -7.35
N ILE A 161 -1.20 -0.15 -7.66
CA ILE A 161 -2.29 0.61 -8.27
C ILE A 161 -1.90 0.94 -9.71
N LYS A 162 -2.72 0.51 -10.66
CA LYS A 162 -2.49 0.74 -12.10
C LYS A 162 -3.40 1.84 -12.62
N TYR A 163 -2.86 2.61 -13.57
CA TYR A 163 -3.51 3.74 -14.21
C TYR A 163 -3.39 3.61 -15.73
N ASP A 164 -4.35 4.18 -16.45
CA ASP A 164 -4.28 4.33 -17.90
C ASP A 164 -3.69 5.70 -18.28
N GLY A 165 -2.60 5.69 -19.06
CA GLY A 165 -1.88 6.88 -19.48
C GLY A 165 -1.61 7.88 -18.35
N ASP A 166 -2.00 9.14 -18.58
CA ASP A 166 -1.88 10.24 -17.62
C ASP A 166 -3.12 10.43 -16.74
N GLY A 167 -4.09 9.50 -16.77
CA GLY A 167 -5.31 9.56 -15.99
C GLY A 167 -5.07 9.42 -14.48
N PHE A 168 -5.83 10.16 -13.67
CA PHE A 168 -5.71 10.12 -12.20
C PHE A 168 -6.64 9.11 -11.52
N ARG A 169 -7.58 8.51 -12.27
CA ARG A 169 -8.43 7.42 -11.78
C ARG A 169 -7.70 6.09 -11.97
N PRO A 170 -7.51 5.28 -10.91
CA PRO A 170 -7.02 3.91 -11.06
C PRO A 170 -7.92 3.10 -12.02
N ILE A 171 -7.32 2.16 -12.72
CA ILE A 171 -8.04 1.17 -13.53
C ILE A 171 -8.04 -0.22 -12.88
N GLU A 172 -7.07 -0.49 -12.01
CA GLU A 172 -6.89 -1.80 -11.38
C GLU A 172 -6.10 -1.69 -10.08
N PHE A 173 -6.45 -2.53 -9.11
CA PHE A 173 -5.72 -2.78 -7.88
C PHE A 173 -5.23 -4.23 -7.88
N ASN A 174 -3.92 -4.43 -7.85
CA ASN A 174 -3.31 -5.74 -7.65
C ASN A 174 -2.98 -5.89 -6.17
N VAL A 175 -3.77 -6.71 -5.49
CA VAL A 175 -3.70 -6.91 -4.05
C VAL A 175 -3.00 -8.21 -3.76
N GLU A 176 -1.90 -8.15 -3.04
CA GLU A 176 -1.18 -9.30 -2.50
C GLU A 176 -1.13 -9.19 -0.98
N TYR A 177 -1.37 -10.29 -0.29
CA TYR A 177 -1.33 -10.28 1.17
C TYR A 177 -1.00 -11.66 1.71
N THR A 178 -0.52 -11.71 2.95
CA THR A 178 -0.39 -12.97 3.70
C THR A 178 -1.21 -12.94 4.97
N ILE A 179 -1.65 -14.11 5.42
CA ILE A 179 -2.25 -14.31 6.75
C ILE A 179 -1.49 -15.46 7.40
N ASP A 180 -0.75 -15.20 8.48
CA ASP A 180 0.16 -16.17 9.13
C ASP A 180 1.10 -16.88 8.13
N GLY A 181 1.55 -16.15 7.10
CA GLY A 181 2.44 -16.65 6.05
C GLY A 181 1.74 -17.35 4.88
N ASP A 182 0.43 -17.61 4.94
CA ASP A 182 -0.33 -18.11 3.78
C ASP A 182 -0.54 -16.97 2.77
N PHE A 183 -0.08 -17.15 1.53
CA PHE A 183 -0.12 -16.13 0.49
C PHE A 183 -1.44 -16.12 -0.30
N PHE A 184 -1.94 -14.92 -0.56
CA PHE A 184 -3.14 -14.64 -1.36
C PHE A 184 -2.88 -13.50 -2.33
N SER A 185 -3.51 -13.56 -3.50
CA SER A 185 -3.44 -12.50 -4.52
C SER A 185 -4.80 -12.31 -5.21
N GLN A 186 -5.15 -11.06 -5.51
CA GLN A 186 -6.35 -10.72 -6.28
C GLN A 186 -6.15 -9.44 -7.09
N SER A 187 -6.55 -9.49 -8.37
CA SER A 187 -6.70 -8.29 -9.20
C SER A 187 -8.14 -7.78 -9.17
N ILE A 188 -8.30 -6.48 -8.98
CA ILE A 188 -9.61 -5.81 -8.87
C ILE A 188 -9.67 -4.66 -9.87
N LEU A 189 -10.52 -4.79 -10.89
CA LEU A 189 -10.76 -3.74 -11.88
C LEU A 189 -11.66 -2.63 -11.30
N ASN A 190 -11.31 -1.38 -11.58
CA ASN A 190 -11.95 -0.18 -11.03
C ASN A 190 -13.00 0.47 -11.94
#